data_AF-A0A8X6L1Z9-F1
#
_entry.id   AF-A0A8X6L1Z9-F1
#
_cell.length_a   1.000
_cell.length_b   1.000
_cell.length_c   1.000
_cell.angle_alpha   90.00
_cell.angle_beta   90.00
_cell.angle_gamma   90.00
#
_symmetry.space_group_name_H-M   'P 1'
#
loop_
_entity.id
_entity.type
_entity.pdbx_description
1 polymer ?
#
loop_
_entity_poly.entity_id
_entity_poly.type
_entity_poly.pdbx_seq_one_letter_code
_entity_poly.pdbx_strand_id
1 'polypeptide(L)'
;MDKGNYTFINEESRSPSTKRKIIYICAVVVIGFGVGTLLFYFINGESFRSHGKGGSKPDTCSIPDVEKFDCHPDRPISEAECLKRGCCYIPASDLSVKDSDLTKSSFLGVPSCFFSRNHKGYEIDNIIKDADHIEATLSRNISSGFPKDVQKVHLNITFIDNVNLRIKLTDADSNRFEPDIPLHYKIVHKRNELYTVELGLDGLLSVKRKATGAIIFKTNLSQLVFSNQFLHLSSHTASSYLYGLGEQKEGILRSFNWMRYTIFNQGDLPVPHRNLYGSHPFYLVLEPNGNANGVFLVNSNAMDAVLQPTPAISLRTIGGVLDFFVMLGLSPSDVVEQYTSIVGRPFMVPYWSLGFHLCKYGYDSLDNTNETLQRNLDKGVPIDVQWNDIDFMKRYLDFTYDPVNFAKLPEFVDDLHARGMHYVAMFSPGVSNSEEPDTYPPYDEAAKLDLFVKNATGSDFEAKVWNWNLTVFPDFSNPATPSYWAKQFQKYHSELNLMEFGL
;
A
#
# COMPACT_ATOMS: atom_id res chain seq x y z
N MET A 1 7.98 -4.41 46.13
CA MET A 1 8.50 -5.73 45.75
C MET A 1 9.35 -5.53 44.50
N ASP A 2 10.63 -5.85 44.64
CA ASP A 2 11.73 -5.95 43.67
C ASP A 2 11.73 -5.09 42.39
N LYS A 3 12.57 -4.04 42.44
CA LYS A 3 13.12 -3.36 41.26
C LYS A 3 14.41 -4.06 40.84
N GLY A 4 14.38 -4.72 39.69
CA GLY A 4 15.57 -5.25 39.02
C GLY A 4 16.25 -4.19 38.17
N ASN A 5 17.43 -3.75 38.59
CA ASN A 5 18.36 -2.93 37.81
C ASN A 5 19.05 -3.79 36.74
N TYR A 6 19.05 -3.33 35.48
CA TYR A 6 20.01 -3.80 34.48
C TYR A 6 20.93 -2.64 34.10
N THR A 7 22.20 -2.80 34.47
CA THR A 7 23.33 -1.92 34.19
C THR A 7 23.81 -2.09 32.76
N PHE A 8 23.95 -0.98 32.03
CA PHE A 8 24.68 -0.90 30.77
C PHE A 8 26.19 -0.88 31.04
N ILE A 9 26.94 -1.78 30.41
CA ILE A 9 28.40 -1.76 30.40
C ILE A 9 28.86 -0.99 29.17
N ASN A 10 29.45 0.18 29.41
CA ASN A 10 30.34 0.88 28.47
C ASN A 10 31.74 0.29 28.59
N GLU A 11 32.37 -0.05 27.46
CA GLU A 11 33.82 -0.21 27.39
C GLU A 11 34.36 0.70 26.29
N GLU A 12 35.14 1.69 26.73
CA GLU A 12 35.92 2.57 25.88
C GLU A 12 37.42 2.31 26.14
N SER A 13 38.18 2.41 25.06
CA SER A 13 39.62 2.74 24.99
C SER A 13 40.67 1.62 25.17
N ARG A 14 41.36 1.32 24.06
CA ARG A 14 42.83 1.46 23.94
C ARG A 14 43.28 1.34 22.48
N SER A 15 44.09 2.29 22.02
CA SER A 15 44.93 2.23 20.81
C SER A 15 46.36 2.65 21.20
N PRO A 16 47.37 2.69 20.31
CA PRO A 16 47.79 1.71 19.30
C PRO A 16 49.30 1.40 19.43
N SER A 17 49.84 0.55 18.56
CA SER A 17 51.07 0.82 17.76
C SER A 17 52.04 -0.38 17.57
N THR A 18 52.43 -0.52 16.30
CA THR A 18 53.83 -0.71 15.83
C THR A 18 54.36 -2.11 15.47
N LYS A 19 54.84 -2.17 14.21
CA LYS A 19 55.95 -2.97 13.61
C LYS A 19 55.65 -4.25 12.80
N ARG A 20 55.54 -3.98 11.49
CA ARG A 20 56.17 -4.63 10.31
C ARG A 20 57.32 -5.64 10.52
N LYS A 21 57.35 -6.59 9.56
CA LYS A 21 58.45 -7.43 9.00
C LYS A 21 58.73 -8.76 9.71
N ILE A 22 58.49 -9.87 9.00
CA ILE A 22 59.51 -10.88 8.62
C ILE A 22 58.99 -11.64 7.38
N ILE A 23 59.87 -11.77 6.40
CA ILE A 23 59.76 -12.49 5.13
C ILE A 23 60.65 -13.74 5.27
N TYR A 24 60.36 -14.79 4.49
CA TYR A 24 61.11 -16.05 4.30
C TYR A 24 60.86 -17.03 5.47
N ILE A 25 60.39 -18.26 5.28
CA ILE A 25 60.92 -19.35 4.44
C ILE A 25 59.76 -20.35 4.22
N CYS A 26 59.54 -20.79 2.98
CA CYS A 26 59.14 -22.15 2.58
C CYS A 26 58.68 -22.14 1.12
N ALA A 27 59.66 -22.01 0.22
CA ALA A 27 59.58 -22.66 -1.08
C ALA A 27 60.15 -24.07 -0.89
N VAL A 28 59.48 -25.10 -1.39
CA VAL A 28 59.96 -26.16 -2.33
C VAL A 28 58.83 -27.21 -2.43
N VAL A 29 58.58 -27.70 -3.65
CA VAL A 29 57.73 -28.85 -4.05
C VAL A 29 56.24 -28.53 -4.26
N VAL A 30 55.86 -28.11 -5.46
CA VAL A 30 55.29 -28.97 -6.53
C VAL A 30 55.18 -28.12 -7.80
N ILE A 31 55.98 -28.52 -8.78
CA ILE A 31 55.95 -28.12 -10.18
C ILE A 31 54.91 -28.98 -10.90
N GLY A 32 54.14 -28.42 -11.82
CA GLY A 32 53.56 -29.23 -12.89
C GLY A 32 52.33 -28.67 -13.59
N PHE A 33 52.54 -28.19 -14.82
CA PHE A 33 51.58 -28.07 -15.92
C PHE A 33 50.63 -26.86 -15.95
N GLY A 34 50.93 -25.93 -16.87
CA GLY A 34 49.94 -24.95 -17.31
C GLY A 34 50.46 -23.86 -18.25
N VAL A 35 51.24 -24.18 -19.30
CA VAL A 35 51.45 -23.24 -20.43
C VAL A 35 51.72 -24.01 -21.74
N GLY A 36 50.96 -23.67 -22.80
CA GLY A 36 51.04 -24.20 -24.16
C GLY A 36 49.82 -25.08 -24.46
N THR A 37 48.87 -24.73 -25.33
CA THR A 37 49.04 -24.17 -26.67
C THR A 37 47.71 -23.56 -27.14
N LEU A 38 47.68 -22.23 -27.24
CA LEU A 38 46.82 -21.49 -28.16
C LEU A 38 47.58 -21.40 -29.49
N LEU A 39 46.85 -21.51 -30.60
CA LEU A 39 47.29 -21.43 -32.01
C LEU A 39 47.80 -22.72 -32.65
N PHE A 40 46.87 -23.52 -33.17
CA PHE A 40 47.01 -24.12 -34.51
C PHE A 40 45.61 -24.28 -35.15
N TYR A 41 45.32 -23.41 -36.12
CA TYR A 41 44.69 -23.72 -37.41
C TYR A 41 43.40 -24.56 -37.41
N PHE A 42 42.20 -23.99 -37.67
CA PHE A 42 41.74 -23.62 -39.02
C PHE A 42 42.34 -24.52 -40.12
N ILE A 43 41.60 -25.51 -40.62
CA ILE A 43 41.60 -26.07 -42.00
C ILE A 43 40.95 -27.49 -41.96
N ASN A 44 40.03 -27.74 -42.91
CA ASN A 44 39.27 -28.97 -43.21
C ASN A 44 38.03 -29.23 -42.31
N GLY A 45 36.82 -29.47 -42.79
CA GLY A 45 36.29 -29.76 -44.13
C GLY A 45 34.83 -30.21 -43.97
N GLU A 46 34.01 -29.92 -44.98
CA GLU A 46 32.55 -30.07 -45.05
C GLU A 46 32.01 -31.51 -44.83
N SER A 47 30.77 -31.65 -44.36
CA SER A 47 29.64 -32.15 -45.19
C SER A 47 28.41 -32.62 -44.38
N PHE A 48 27.28 -31.98 -44.70
CA PHE A 48 25.88 -32.46 -44.74
C PHE A 48 25.32 -33.46 -43.71
N ARG A 49 24.34 -32.98 -42.94
CA ARG A 49 23.02 -33.62 -42.89
C ARG A 49 21.91 -32.58 -42.76
N SER A 50 21.25 -32.28 -43.89
CA SER A 50 19.96 -31.58 -43.89
C SER A 50 18.88 -32.52 -43.38
N HIS A 51 18.09 -32.09 -42.41
CA HIS A 51 16.70 -32.52 -42.27
C HIS A 51 15.84 -31.27 -42.33
N GLY A 52 15.02 -31.19 -43.38
CA GLY A 52 14.15 -30.06 -43.64
C GLY A 52 12.87 -30.08 -42.80
N LYS A 53 12.34 -28.86 -42.64
CA LYS A 53 10.93 -28.47 -42.45
C LYS A 53 10.25 -28.88 -41.13
N GLY A 54 10.15 -27.88 -40.26
CA GLY A 54 8.96 -27.56 -39.48
C GLY A 54 9.06 -26.09 -39.10
N GLY A 55 8.12 -25.24 -39.55
CA GLY A 55 8.14 -23.82 -39.19
C GLY A 55 8.19 -23.67 -37.67
N SER A 56 9.25 -23.07 -37.15
CA SER A 56 9.38 -22.79 -35.73
C SER A 56 8.28 -21.78 -35.38
N LYS A 57 7.18 -22.26 -34.81
CA LYS A 57 6.35 -21.40 -33.96
C LYS A 57 7.30 -20.77 -32.93
N PRO A 58 7.27 -19.45 -32.70
CA PRO A 58 8.06 -18.86 -31.63
C PRO A 58 7.75 -19.60 -30.33
N ASP A 59 8.78 -20.02 -29.60
CA ASP A 59 8.59 -20.61 -28.28
C ASP A 59 7.93 -19.56 -27.38
N THR A 60 6.66 -19.81 -27.02
CA THR A 60 5.83 -18.89 -26.23
C THR A 60 6.34 -18.69 -24.81
N CYS A 61 7.27 -19.53 -24.36
CA CYS A 61 7.88 -19.50 -23.03
C CYS A 61 9.29 -18.86 -23.01
N SER A 62 9.85 -18.52 -24.17
CA SER A 62 11.13 -17.79 -24.25
C SER A 62 10.91 -16.31 -23.94
N ILE A 63 10.87 -15.97 -22.64
CA ILE A 63 10.66 -14.62 -22.12
C ILE A 63 11.88 -14.22 -21.26
N PRO A 64 12.50 -13.06 -21.50
CA PRO A 64 13.58 -12.54 -20.65
C PRO A 64 13.13 -12.44 -19.19
N ASP A 65 14.02 -12.72 -18.24
CA ASP A 65 13.67 -12.77 -16.81
C ASP A 65 12.95 -11.52 -16.32
N VAL A 66 13.40 -10.34 -16.72
CA VAL A 66 12.81 -9.06 -16.32
C VAL A 66 11.35 -8.89 -16.78
N GLU A 67 10.98 -9.51 -17.90
CA GLU A 67 9.65 -9.42 -18.54
C GLU A 67 8.67 -10.49 -18.06
N LYS A 68 9.10 -11.40 -17.17
CA LYS A 68 8.23 -12.45 -16.65
C LYS A 68 7.23 -11.87 -15.64
N PHE A 69 5.94 -11.99 -15.93
CA PHE A 69 4.87 -11.71 -14.97
C PHE A 69 4.45 -13.01 -14.29
N ASP A 70 4.48 -13.04 -12.96
CA ASP A 70 4.15 -14.22 -12.15
C ASP A 70 2.70 -14.68 -12.38
N CYS A 71 2.52 -15.96 -12.68
CA CYS A 71 1.21 -16.59 -12.92
C CYS A 71 0.76 -17.50 -11.76
N HIS A 72 1.65 -17.76 -10.79
CA HIS A 72 1.34 -18.60 -9.64
C HIS A 72 1.76 -17.91 -8.33
N PRO A 73 1.16 -16.75 -8.01
CA PRO A 73 1.54 -15.98 -6.83
C PRO A 73 1.14 -16.64 -5.52
N ASP A 74 0.20 -17.60 -5.55
CA ASP A 74 -0.19 -18.43 -4.42
C ASP A 74 0.84 -19.54 -4.17
N ARG A 75 1.83 -19.25 -3.32
CA ARG A 75 2.92 -20.19 -3.01
C ARG A 75 2.44 -21.35 -2.10
N PRO A 76 3.09 -22.53 -2.13
CA PRO A 76 4.27 -22.90 -2.93
C PRO A 76 3.95 -23.21 -4.40
N ILE A 77 4.94 -23.04 -5.29
CA ILE A 77 4.78 -23.28 -6.73
C ILE A 77 4.85 -24.78 -7.01
N SER A 78 3.92 -25.27 -7.83
CA SER A 78 3.98 -26.60 -8.45
C SER A 78 4.09 -26.44 -9.97
N GLU A 79 5.09 -27.08 -10.60
CA GLU A 79 5.24 -27.09 -12.06
C GLU A 79 3.96 -27.60 -12.74
N ALA A 80 3.38 -28.69 -12.22
CA ALA A 80 2.16 -29.26 -12.77
C ALA A 80 0.97 -28.28 -12.69
N GLU A 81 0.84 -27.53 -11.59
CA GLU A 81 -0.21 -26.52 -11.46
C GLU A 81 0.04 -25.31 -12.36
N CYS A 82 1.30 -24.88 -12.48
CA CYS A 82 1.70 -23.80 -13.38
C CYS A 82 1.29 -24.12 -14.83
N LEU A 83 1.62 -25.31 -15.31
CA LEU A 83 1.26 -25.77 -16.64
C LEU A 83 -0.26 -25.94 -16.80
N LYS A 84 -0.97 -26.39 -15.75
CA LYS A 84 -2.43 -26.50 -15.75
C LYS A 84 -3.12 -25.14 -15.89
N ARG A 85 -2.51 -24.06 -15.40
CA ARG A 85 -2.97 -22.67 -15.61
C ARG A 85 -2.68 -22.15 -17.02
N GLY A 86 -2.04 -22.92 -17.90
CA GLY A 86 -1.64 -22.46 -19.23
C GLY A 86 -0.47 -21.46 -19.19
N CYS A 87 0.38 -21.58 -18.17
CA CYS A 87 1.56 -20.77 -17.95
C CYS A 87 2.85 -21.54 -18.25
N CYS A 88 3.97 -20.82 -18.25
CA CYS A 88 5.29 -21.38 -18.51
C CYS A 88 6.02 -21.58 -17.19
N TYR A 89 6.70 -22.72 -17.05
CA TYR A 89 7.54 -23.01 -15.90
C TYR A 89 9.00 -23.12 -16.32
N ILE A 90 9.84 -22.25 -15.77
CA ILE A 90 11.31 -22.30 -15.90
C ILE A 90 11.85 -21.94 -14.53
N PRO A 91 12.65 -22.81 -13.86
CA PRO A 91 13.21 -22.51 -12.55
C PRO A 91 13.87 -21.12 -12.49
N ALA A 92 13.60 -20.38 -11.41
CA ALA A 92 14.16 -19.05 -11.19
C ALA A 92 15.69 -19.07 -11.28
N SER A 93 16.24 -18.06 -11.97
CA SER A 93 17.68 -17.87 -12.11
C SER A 93 18.33 -17.31 -10.84
N ASP A 94 17.55 -16.66 -9.97
CA ASP A 94 17.96 -16.04 -8.72
C ASP A 94 17.40 -16.78 -7.49
N LEU A 95 17.96 -17.94 -7.16
CA LEU A 95 17.58 -18.76 -5.98
C LEU A 95 17.93 -18.14 -4.61
N SER A 96 17.98 -16.80 -4.49
CA SER A 96 18.36 -16.12 -3.25
C SER A 96 17.35 -16.32 -2.11
N VAL A 97 16.09 -16.63 -2.44
CA VAL A 97 15.03 -16.97 -1.48
C VAL A 97 14.31 -18.23 -1.96
N LYS A 98 14.04 -19.18 -1.06
CA LYS A 98 13.25 -20.38 -1.40
C LYS A 98 11.79 -20.00 -1.62
N ASP A 99 11.11 -20.68 -2.54
CA ASP A 99 9.70 -20.41 -2.89
C ASP A 99 8.74 -20.41 -1.68
N SER A 100 8.98 -21.26 -0.68
CA SER A 100 8.19 -21.30 0.56
C SER A 100 8.28 -20.02 1.38
N ASP A 101 9.44 -19.37 1.33
CA ASP A 101 9.79 -18.23 2.18
C ASP A 101 9.31 -16.91 1.54
N LEU A 102 8.99 -16.93 0.24
CA LEU A 102 8.45 -15.79 -0.50
C LEU A 102 7.11 -15.30 0.07
N THR A 103 6.34 -16.15 0.76
CA THR A 103 5.11 -15.74 1.46
C THR A 103 5.35 -14.60 2.46
N LYS A 104 6.52 -14.59 3.10
CA LYS A 104 6.92 -13.62 4.14
C LYS A 104 7.95 -12.60 3.64
N SER A 105 8.39 -12.71 2.39
CA SER A 105 9.42 -11.83 1.82
C SER A 105 8.80 -10.67 1.06
N SER A 106 9.36 -9.48 1.21
CA SER A 106 9.04 -8.36 0.32
C SER A 106 9.84 -8.37 -0.97
N PHE A 107 10.91 -9.17 -1.05
CA PHE A 107 11.63 -9.44 -2.28
C PHE A 107 11.16 -10.76 -2.87
N LEU A 108 10.61 -10.73 -4.08
CA LEU A 108 9.98 -11.90 -4.71
C LEU A 108 10.88 -12.65 -5.69
N GLY A 109 11.94 -12.02 -6.19
CA GLY A 109 12.82 -12.59 -7.23
C GLY A 109 12.12 -12.82 -8.58
N VAL A 110 12.82 -13.47 -9.50
CA VAL A 110 12.27 -13.83 -10.81
C VAL A 110 11.27 -14.98 -10.66
N PRO A 111 10.03 -14.88 -11.18
CA PRO A 111 9.05 -15.93 -11.01
C PRO A 111 9.38 -17.18 -11.83
N SER A 112 9.40 -18.34 -11.17
CA SER A 112 9.57 -19.64 -11.84
C SER A 112 8.37 -20.01 -12.71
N CYS A 113 7.16 -19.60 -12.30
CA CYS A 113 5.92 -19.76 -13.08
C CYS A 113 5.43 -18.39 -13.58
N PHE A 114 5.33 -18.23 -14.90
CA PHE A 114 5.01 -16.94 -15.50
C PHE A 114 4.06 -17.07 -16.69
N PHE A 115 3.31 -16.00 -16.98
CA PHE A 115 2.40 -15.96 -18.12
C PHE A 115 3.17 -16.09 -19.44
N SER A 116 2.69 -16.96 -20.33
CA SER A 116 3.23 -17.07 -21.68
C SER A 116 2.87 -15.84 -22.54
N ARG A 117 3.63 -15.59 -23.62
CA ARG A 117 3.35 -14.44 -24.53
C ARG A 117 1.95 -14.48 -25.13
N ASN A 118 1.42 -15.67 -25.35
CA ASN A 118 0.09 -15.90 -25.94
C ASN A 118 -0.87 -16.52 -24.91
N HIS A 119 -0.71 -16.19 -23.63
CA HIS A 119 -1.62 -16.66 -22.60
C HIS A 119 -3.05 -16.21 -22.90
N LYS A 120 -4.03 -17.07 -22.64
CA LYS A 120 -5.44 -16.88 -23.01
C LYS A 120 -6.37 -17.09 -21.80
N GLY A 121 -6.10 -16.37 -20.71
CA GLY A 121 -6.95 -16.41 -19.51
C GLY A 121 -8.35 -15.88 -19.80
N TYR A 122 -8.43 -14.64 -20.28
CA TYR A 122 -9.65 -14.04 -20.84
C TYR A 122 -9.50 -13.76 -22.33
N GLU A 123 -10.61 -13.82 -23.07
CA GLU A 123 -10.74 -13.36 -24.45
C GLU A 123 -11.78 -12.25 -24.52
N ILE A 124 -11.59 -11.28 -25.42
CA ILE A 124 -12.55 -10.20 -25.63
C ILE A 124 -13.59 -10.64 -26.65
N ASP A 125 -14.85 -10.66 -26.23
CA ASP A 125 -15.98 -11.06 -27.08
C ASP A 125 -16.35 -9.96 -28.07
N ASN A 126 -16.41 -8.73 -27.58
CA ASN A 126 -16.79 -7.55 -28.34
C ASN A 126 -16.13 -6.29 -27.77
N ILE A 127 -15.95 -5.29 -28.64
CA ILE A 127 -15.53 -3.94 -28.26
C ILE A 127 -16.53 -2.96 -28.85
N ILE A 128 -17.12 -2.14 -27.99
CA ILE A 128 -17.96 -1.01 -28.35
C ILE A 128 -17.17 0.24 -28.00
N LYS A 129 -17.03 1.15 -28.97
CA LYS A 129 -16.31 2.40 -28.77
C LYS A 129 -17.14 3.55 -29.30
N ASP A 130 -17.30 4.57 -28.47
CA ASP A 130 -17.88 5.83 -28.87
C ASP A 130 -16.93 7.00 -28.59
N ALA A 131 -17.47 8.22 -28.54
CA ALA A 131 -16.68 9.43 -28.31
C ALA A 131 -16.12 9.54 -26.88
N ASP A 132 -16.80 8.95 -25.90
CA ASP A 132 -16.58 9.19 -24.48
C ASP A 132 -16.26 7.92 -23.68
N HIS A 133 -16.49 6.74 -24.28
CA HIS A 133 -16.24 5.48 -23.64
C HIS A 133 -15.76 4.37 -24.60
N ILE A 134 -15.12 3.37 -24.00
CA ILE A 134 -14.88 2.05 -24.60
C ILE A 134 -15.43 1.01 -23.64
N GLU A 135 -16.35 0.18 -24.13
CA GLU A 135 -16.88 -0.96 -23.41
C GLU A 135 -16.43 -2.27 -24.08
N ALA A 136 -16.15 -3.28 -23.27
CA ALA A 136 -15.85 -4.62 -23.76
C ALA A 136 -16.33 -5.68 -22.78
N THR A 137 -16.77 -6.83 -23.31
CA THR A 137 -17.04 -8.02 -22.49
C THR A 137 -15.89 -9.00 -22.67
N LEU A 138 -15.38 -9.48 -21.54
CA LEU A 138 -14.32 -10.47 -21.47
C LEU A 138 -14.90 -11.79 -20.97
N SER A 139 -14.67 -12.87 -21.71
CA SER A 139 -15.06 -14.21 -21.32
C SER A 139 -13.85 -15.04 -20.91
N ARG A 140 -13.98 -15.73 -19.78
CA ARG A 140 -12.94 -16.62 -19.25
C ARG A 140 -12.79 -17.83 -20.17
N ASN A 141 -11.56 -18.08 -20.64
CA ASN A 141 -11.24 -19.24 -21.47
C ASN A 141 -10.46 -20.31 -20.68
N ILE A 142 -9.37 -19.94 -20.02
CA ILE A 142 -8.54 -20.86 -19.20
C ILE A 142 -8.66 -20.49 -17.73
N SER A 143 -9.00 -21.44 -16.84
CA SER A 143 -9.08 -21.18 -15.39
C SER A 143 -7.78 -20.62 -14.80
N SER A 144 -7.89 -19.75 -13.79
CA SER A 144 -6.73 -19.11 -13.16
C SER A 144 -6.04 -20.02 -12.15
N GLY A 145 -6.72 -21.09 -11.73
CA GLY A 145 -6.34 -21.87 -10.56
C GLY A 145 -6.90 -21.32 -9.25
N PHE A 146 -7.44 -20.10 -9.21
CA PHE A 146 -8.10 -19.56 -8.03
C PHE A 146 -9.58 -19.99 -7.95
N PRO A 147 -10.11 -20.26 -6.75
CA PRO A 147 -11.51 -20.62 -6.57
C PRO A 147 -12.48 -19.54 -7.06
N LYS A 148 -13.58 -19.97 -7.69
CA LYS A 148 -14.66 -19.08 -8.15
C LYS A 148 -14.18 -17.98 -9.10
N ASP A 149 -13.53 -18.39 -10.20
CA ASP A 149 -13.25 -17.52 -11.34
C ASP A 149 -14.55 -16.87 -11.85
N VAL A 150 -14.52 -15.55 -12.05
CA VAL A 150 -15.61 -14.80 -12.69
C VAL A 150 -15.60 -15.11 -14.18
N GLN A 151 -16.71 -15.64 -14.69
CA GLN A 151 -16.76 -16.12 -16.07
C GLN A 151 -16.84 -14.98 -17.08
N LYS A 152 -17.53 -13.88 -16.73
CA LYS A 152 -17.70 -12.71 -17.59
C LYS A 152 -17.33 -11.44 -16.83
N VAL A 153 -16.37 -10.70 -17.38
CA VAL A 153 -15.94 -9.41 -16.84
C VAL A 153 -16.35 -8.32 -17.81
N HIS A 154 -16.98 -7.28 -17.30
CA HIS A 154 -17.30 -6.08 -18.06
C HIS A 154 -16.21 -5.03 -17.86
N LEU A 155 -15.58 -4.61 -18.95
CA LEU A 155 -14.63 -3.50 -18.99
C LEU A 155 -15.36 -2.24 -19.46
N ASN A 156 -15.27 -1.17 -18.68
CA ASN A 156 -15.71 0.16 -19.07
C ASN A 156 -14.54 1.16 -18.91
N ILE A 157 -14.18 1.82 -19.99
CA ILE A 157 -13.20 2.90 -20.01
C ILE A 157 -13.95 4.19 -20.28
N THR A 158 -13.93 5.14 -19.35
CA THR A 158 -14.59 6.44 -19.47
C THR A 158 -13.55 7.55 -19.63
N PHE A 159 -13.71 8.41 -20.64
CA PHE A 159 -12.88 9.59 -20.85
C PHE A 159 -13.45 10.74 -20.02
N ILE A 160 -12.79 11.07 -18.89
CA ILE A 160 -13.31 12.07 -17.95
C ILE A 160 -13.10 13.47 -18.50
N ASP A 161 -11.88 13.78 -18.93
CA ASP A 161 -11.52 15.07 -19.50
C ASP A 161 -10.24 14.93 -20.36
N ASN A 162 -9.57 16.03 -20.71
CA ASN A 162 -8.38 15.98 -21.56
C ASN A 162 -7.18 15.27 -20.93
N VAL A 163 -7.15 15.07 -19.62
CA VAL A 163 -5.99 14.60 -18.85
C VAL A 163 -6.29 13.40 -17.96
N ASN A 164 -7.56 13.12 -17.70
CA ASN A 164 -8.02 12.04 -16.82
C ASN A 164 -8.91 11.05 -17.57
N LEU A 165 -8.73 9.77 -17.28
CA LEU A 165 -9.65 8.71 -17.70
C LEU A 165 -9.86 7.70 -16.56
N ARG A 166 -10.96 6.95 -16.63
CA ARG A 166 -11.29 5.86 -15.70
C ARG A 166 -11.32 4.54 -16.44
N ILE A 167 -10.75 3.48 -15.88
CA ILE A 167 -10.77 2.10 -16.42
C ILE A 167 -11.33 1.21 -15.33
N LYS A 168 -12.53 0.66 -15.52
CA LYS A 168 -13.23 -0.15 -14.53
C LYS A 168 -13.52 -1.54 -15.07
N LEU A 169 -13.15 -2.57 -14.31
CA LEU A 169 -13.49 -3.97 -14.58
C LEU A 169 -14.39 -4.50 -13.46
N THR A 170 -15.58 -4.94 -13.82
CA THR A 170 -16.59 -5.50 -12.89
C THR A 170 -17.00 -6.90 -13.31
N ASP A 171 -17.56 -7.64 -12.36
CA ASP A 171 -18.30 -8.87 -12.68
C ASP A 171 -19.57 -8.50 -13.44
N ALA A 172 -19.82 -9.15 -14.57
CA ALA A 172 -20.98 -8.88 -15.41
C ALA A 172 -22.28 -9.48 -14.85
N ASP A 173 -22.17 -10.51 -14.01
CA ASP A 173 -23.30 -11.29 -13.52
C ASP A 173 -23.64 -10.99 -12.04
N SER A 174 -22.76 -10.31 -11.31
CA SER A 174 -22.97 -10.01 -9.89
C SER A 174 -22.40 -8.65 -9.44
N ASN A 175 -23.09 -8.03 -8.48
CA ASN A 175 -22.57 -6.84 -7.80
C ASN A 175 -21.52 -7.26 -6.78
N ARG A 176 -20.35 -6.63 -6.86
CA ARG A 176 -19.23 -6.84 -5.93
C ARG A 176 -19.07 -5.61 -5.04
N PHE A 177 -18.33 -5.78 -3.94
CA PHE A 177 -18.01 -4.67 -3.06
C PHE A 177 -17.24 -3.58 -3.82
N GLU A 178 -17.68 -2.34 -3.69
CA GLU A 178 -16.98 -1.14 -4.13
C GLU A 178 -16.85 -0.21 -2.93
N PRO A 179 -15.69 0.43 -2.70
CA PRO A 179 -15.54 1.39 -1.62
C PRO A 179 -16.56 2.53 -1.73
N ASP A 180 -17.34 2.76 -0.68
CA ASP A 180 -18.25 3.90 -0.58
C ASP A 180 -17.45 5.15 -0.19
N ILE A 181 -16.77 5.73 -1.17
CA ILE A 181 -16.01 6.98 -1.02
C ILE A 181 -16.51 8.03 -2.02
N PRO A 182 -16.66 9.30 -1.59
CA PRO A 182 -17.03 10.36 -2.50
C PRO A 182 -15.88 10.62 -3.48
N LEU A 183 -16.12 10.32 -4.76
CA LEU A 183 -15.21 10.64 -5.86
C LEU A 183 -15.71 11.89 -6.59
N HIS A 184 -14.84 12.87 -6.76
CA HIS A 184 -15.15 14.19 -7.28
C HIS A 184 -14.62 14.36 -8.71
N TYR A 185 -15.42 14.00 -9.71
CA TYR A 185 -15.08 14.26 -11.11
C TYR A 185 -16.34 14.53 -11.93
N LYS A 186 -16.16 15.21 -13.07
CA LYS A 186 -17.23 15.46 -14.03
C LYS A 186 -16.72 15.07 -15.40
N ILE A 187 -17.55 14.37 -16.17
CA ILE A 187 -17.25 14.08 -17.56
C ILE A 187 -17.39 15.38 -18.36
N VAL A 188 -16.31 15.80 -19.01
CA VAL A 188 -16.26 17.02 -19.82
C VAL A 188 -15.82 16.65 -21.23
N HIS A 189 -16.77 16.65 -22.17
CA HIS A 189 -16.50 16.40 -23.58
C HIS A 189 -15.58 17.47 -24.17
N LYS A 190 -14.29 17.17 -24.31
CA LYS A 190 -13.29 18.05 -24.92
C LYS A 190 -12.42 17.26 -25.90
N ARG A 191 -12.13 17.85 -27.05
CA ARG A 191 -11.52 17.18 -28.22
C ARG A 191 -9.98 17.19 -28.25
N ASN A 192 -9.32 17.56 -27.16
CA ASN A 192 -7.86 17.76 -27.10
C ASN A 192 -7.24 16.96 -25.96
N GLU A 193 -7.54 15.66 -25.92
CA GLU A 193 -6.99 14.72 -24.96
C GLU A 193 -5.47 14.62 -25.12
N LEU A 194 -4.77 14.61 -24.00
CA LEU A 194 -3.33 14.38 -23.92
C LEU A 194 -2.97 12.90 -24.08
N TYR A 195 -3.98 12.02 -24.10
CA TYR A 195 -3.81 10.58 -24.19
C TYR A 195 -4.47 9.98 -25.43
N THR A 196 -4.03 8.77 -25.78
CA THR A 196 -4.67 7.90 -26.76
C THR A 196 -4.94 6.55 -26.10
N VAL A 197 -6.13 5.99 -26.30
CA VAL A 197 -6.51 4.66 -25.79
C VAL A 197 -6.73 3.70 -26.95
N GLU A 198 -5.99 2.59 -26.91
CA GLU A 198 -6.04 1.49 -27.86
C GLU A 198 -6.43 0.21 -27.11
N LEU A 199 -7.49 -0.47 -27.58
CA LEU A 199 -7.90 -1.79 -27.09
C LEU A 199 -8.00 -2.73 -28.29
N GLY A 200 -7.20 -3.80 -28.29
CA GLY A 200 -7.23 -4.84 -29.32
C GLY A 200 -8.02 -6.07 -28.86
N LEU A 201 -8.58 -6.82 -29.82
CA LEU A 201 -9.25 -8.11 -29.55
C LEU A 201 -8.30 -9.19 -28.99
N ASP A 202 -6.99 -8.97 -29.11
CA ASP A 202 -5.95 -9.78 -28.48
C ASP A 202 -5.83 -9.54 -26.96
N GLY A 203 -6.60 -8.60 -26.40
CA GLY A 203 -6.58 -8.25 -24.99
C GLY A 203 -5.60 -7.14 -24.64
N LEU A 204 -4.83 -6.62 -25.61
CA LEU A 204 -3.87 -5.57 -25.34
C LEU A 204 -4.59 -4.22 -25.18
N LEU A 205 -4.54 -3.68 -23.97
CA LEU A 205 -5.02 -2.33 -23.64
C LEU A 205 -3.81 -1.41 -23.41
N SER A 206 -3.76 -0.30 -24.14
CA SER A 206 -2.72 0.71 -23.99
C SER A 206 -3.27 2.13 -23.93
N VAL A 207 -2.87 2.84 -22.89
CA VAL A 207 -2.99 4.29 -22.73
C VAL A 207 -1.60 4.89 -22.94
N LYS A 208 -1.48 5.78 -23.92
CA LYS A 208 -0.22 6.46 -24.24
C LYS A 208 -0.40 7.97 -24.20
N ARG A 209 0.65 8.70 -23.86
CA ARG A 209 0.69 10.16 -24.05
C ARG A 209 0.77 10.47 -25.54
N LYS A 210 -0.19 11.23 -26.06
CA LYS A 210 -0.33 11.56 -27.49
C LYS A 210 0.90 12.28 -28.05
N ALA A 211 1.51 13.18 -27.28
CA ALA A 211 2.63 14.01 -27.74
C ALA A 211 3.96 13.25 -27.89
N THR A 212 4.19 12.23 -27.05
CA THR A 212 5.51 11.56 -26.94
C THR A 212 5.45 10.06 -27.25
N GLY A 213 4.26 9.46 -27.25
CA GLY A 213 4.09 8.01 -27.31
C GLY A 213 4.43 7.28 -25.99
N ALA A 214 4.72 8.00 -24.90
CA ALA A 214 5.06 7.40 -23.62
C ALA A 214 3.92 6.50 -23.12
N ILE A 215 4.27 5.30 -22.66
CA ILE A 215 3.32 4.32 -22.13
C ILE A 215 2.93 4.73 -20.71
N ILE A 216 1.65 5.09 -20.53
CA ILE A 216 1.13 5.50 -19.22
C ILE A 216 0.53 4.31 -18.48
N PHE A 217 -0.23 3.49 -19.20
CA PHE A 217 -0.83 2.27 -18.70
C PHE A 217 -0.88 1.28 -19.85
N LYS A 218 -0.27 0.10 -19.70
CA LYS A 218 -0.31 -0.94 -20.74
C LYS A 218 -0.44 -2.31 -20.09
N THR A 219 -1.61 -2.90 -20.26
CA THR A 219 -1.96 -4.20 -19.69
C THR A 219 -2.36 -5.18 -20.78
N ASN A 220 -2.16 -6.46 -20.50
CA ASN A 220 -2.70 -7.53 -21.32
C ASN A 220 -3.85 -8.20 -20.56
N LEU A 221 -5.08 -7.92 -20.98
CA LEU A 221 -6.29 -8.45 -20.38
C LEU A 221 -6.41 -9.97 -20.54
N SER A 222 -5.68 -10.58 -21.48
CA SER A 222 -5.61 -12.03 -21.56
C SER A 222 -4.91 -12.66 -20.35
N GLN A 223 -4.10 -11.90 -19.61
CA GLN A 223 -3.41 -12.29 -18.38
C GLN A 223 -4.13 -11.85 -17.11
N LEU A 224 -5.30 -11.22 -17.23
CA LEU A 224 -6.14 -10.86 -16.09
C LEU A 224 -6.51 -12.11 -15.30
N VAL A 225 -6.38 -12.03 -13.97
CA VAL A 225 -7.07 -12.95 -13.06
C VAL A 225 -8.18 -12.18 -12.37
N PHE A 226 -9.41 -12.65 -12.50
CA PHE A 226 -10.57 -12.06 -11.85
C PHE A 226 -11.39 -13.19 -11.20
N SER A 227 -11.13 -13.44 -9.92
CA SER A 227 -11.84 -14.44 -9.12
C SER A 227 -12.50 -13.80 -7.90
N ASN A 228 -13.30 -14.56 -7.17
CA ASN A 228 -14.05 -14.00 -6.05
C ASN A 228 -13.18 -13.34 -4.95
N GLN A 229 -11.97 -13.87 -4.67
CA GLN A 229 -11.07 -13.34 -3.63
C GLN A 229 -9.63 -13.16 -4.12
N PHE A 230 -9.44 -13.06 -5.43
CA PHE A 230 -8.14 -12.73 -6.01
C PHE A 230 -8.34 -12.05 -7.37
N LEU A 231 -7.96 -10.79 -7.43
CA LEU A 231 -7.90 -9.97 -8.64
C LEU A 231 -6.44 -9.63 -8.90
N HIS A 232 -5.95 -9.88 -10.11
CA HIS A 232 -4.58 -9.56 -10.51
C HIS A 232 -4.56 -8.94 -11.90
N LEU A 233 -4.03 -7.72 -11.97
CA LEU A 233 -3.75 -7.01 -13.22
C LEU A 233 -2.33 -6.44 -13.20
N SER A 234 -1.60 -6.64 -14.30
CA SER A 234 -0.25 -6.10 -14.49
C SER A 234 -0.27 -4.96 -15.51
N SER A 235 0.51 -3.91 -15.28
CA SER A 235 0.66 -2.79 -16.21
C SER A 235 2.12 -2.36 -16.33
N HIS A 236 2.55 -2.07 -17.56
CA HIS A 236 3.84 -1.41 -17.79
C HIS A 236 3.76 0.04 -17.36
N THR A 237 4.90 0.56 -16.92
CA THR A 237 5.05 1.95 -16.48
C THR A 237 5.96 2.72 -17.44
N ALA A 238 5.84 4.05 -17.49
CA ALA A 238 6.64 4.89 -18.39
C ALA A 238 8.14 4.88 -18.06
N SER A 239 8.49 4.60 -16.81
CA SER A 239 9.86 4.56 -16.29
C SER A 239 9.89 3.82 -14.95
N SER A 240 11.09 3.63 -14.38
CA SER A 240 11.29 3.09 -13.03
C SER A 240 11.23 4.16 -11.93
N TYR A 241 10.86 5.41 -12.26
CA TYR A 241 10.75 6.51 -11.29
C TYR A 241 9.33 6.60 -10.72
N LEU A 242 8.98 5.65 -9.85
CA LEU A 242 7.65 5.53 -9.22
C LEU A 242 7.66 6.00 -7.77
N TYR A 243 6.66 6.79 -7.40
CA TYR A 243 6.42 7.34 -6.06
C TYR A 243 4.99 7.02 -5.61
N GLY A 244 4.74 6.84 -4.31
CA GLY A 244 3.40 6.54 -3.76
C GLY A 244 3.28 5.14 -3.16
N LEU A 245 2.11 4.51 -3.24
CA LEU A 245 1.80 3.18 -2.68
C LEU A 245 1.86 3.12 -1.14
N GLY A 246 1.60 4.21 -0.42
CA GLY A 246 1.73 4.25 1.05
C GLY A 246 0.70 3.38 1.81
N GLU A 247 0.89 3.11 3.10
CA GLU A 247 1.96 3.59 3.98
C GLU A 247 2.98 2.49 4.31
N GLN A 248 4.27 2.75 4.05
CA GLN A 248 5.39 1.88 4.41
C GLN A 248 6.63 2.72 4.68
N LYS A 249 7.49 2.24 5.57
CA LYS A 249 8.81 2.85 5.84
C LYS A 249 9.83 2.40 4.80
N GLU A 250 9.85 3.10 3.68
CA GLU A 250 10.77 2.86 2.57
C GLU A 250 11.20 4.20 1.97
N GLY A 251 12.17 4.19 1.05
CA GLY A 251 12.51 5.38 0.27
C GLY A 251 11.30 5.91 -0.51
N ILE A 252 11.29 7.24 -0.75
CA ILE A 252 10.22 7.90 -1.52
C ILE A 252 10.12 7.32 -2.94
N LEU A 253 11.27 7.01 -3.54
CA LEU A 253 11.38 6.30 -4.81
C LEU A 253 11.27 4.79 -4.54
N ARG A 254 10.34 4.13 -5.24
CA ARG A 254 10.12 2.69 -5.11
C ARG A 254 11.12 1.89 -5.94
N SER A 255 11.52 0.72 -5.42
CA SER A 255 12.45 -0.17 -6.08
C SER A 255 11.70 -1.11 -7.02
N PHE A 256 12.15 -1.20 -8.27
CA PHE A 256 11.63 -2.14 -9.27
C PHE A 256 12.37 -3.49 -9.25
N ASN A 257 13.20 -3.76 -8.25
CA ASN A 257 13.92 -5.02 -8.11
C ASN A 257 13.04 -6.09 -7.46
N TRP A 258 11.97 -6.51 -8.14
CA TRP A 258 11.04 -7.55 -7.70
C TRP A 258 10.47 -7.32 -6.29
N MET A 259 10.13 -6.07 -5.99
CA MET A 259 9.68 -5.68 -4.66
C MET A 259 8.16 -5.72 -4.54
N ARG A 260 7.68 -6.27 -3.43
CA ARG A 260 6.29 -6.27 -3.00
C ARG A 260 6.06 -5.18 -1.96
N TYR A 261 5.05 -4.37 -2.21
CA TYR A 261 4.52 -3.37 -1.30
C TYR A 261 3.10 -3.79 -0.89
N THR A 262 2.95 -4.28 0.34
CA THR A 262 1.64 -4.65 0.89
C THR A 262 0.92 -3.40 1.38
N ILE A 263 -0.36 -3.29 1.03
CA ILE A 263 -1.24 -2.16 1.29
C ILE A 263 -2.45 -2.73 2.05
N PHE A 264 -2.38 -2.62 3.37
CA PHE A 264 -3.46 -2.96 4.30
C PHE A 264 -3.16 -2.33 5.66
N ASN A 265 -4.13 -1.68 6.28
CA ASN A 265 -3.89 -0.94 7.52
C ASN A 265 -3.52 -1.90 8.66
N GLN A 266 -2.40 -1.63 9.32
CA GLN A 266 -1.86 -2.41 10.42
C GLN A 266 -1.20 -1.50 11.46
N GLY A 267 -1.60 -1.67 12.72
CA GLY A 267 -0.88 -1.08 13.85
C GLY A 267 0.42 -1.83 14.09
N ASP A 268 1.53 -1.27 13.63
CA ASP A 268 2.87 -1.83 13.84
C ASP A 268 3.91 -0.70 13.96
N LEU A 269 5.11 -1.02 14.43
CA LEU A 269 6.22 -0.08 14.41
C LEU A 269 6.65 0.21 12.97
N PRO A 270 6.99 1.47 12.61
CA PRO A 270 7.52 1.78 11.28
C PRO A 270 8.90 1.16 11.12
N VAL A 271 8.93 -0.04 10.53
CA VAL A 271 10.11 -0.77 10.08
C VAL A 271 9.95 -1.09 8.60
N PRO A 272 11.04 -1.19 7.82
CA PRO A 272 10.95 -1.52 6.40
C PRO A 272 10.21 -2.83 6.14
N HIS A 273 9.66 -2.96 4.93
CA HIS A 273 9.01 -4.17 4.44
C HIS A 273 7.74 -4.60 5.21
N ARG A 274 7.07 -3.66 5.89
CA ARG A 274 5.76 -3.88 6.52
C ARG A 274 4.73 -2.90 5.99
N ASN A 275 3.48 -3.36 5.91
CA ASN A 275 2.32 -2.50 5.80
C ASN A 275 2.08 -1.79 7.15
N LEU A 276 1.73 -0.50 7.11
CA LEU A 276 1.58 0.35 8.29
C LEU A 276 0.15 0.90 8.38
N TYR A 277 -0.04 2.08 8.94
CA TYR A 277 -1.34 2.58 9.40
C TYR A 277 -2.29 2.95 8.26
N GLY A 278 -1.77 3.49 7.16
CA GLY A 278 -2.53 3.93 6.00
C GLY A 278 -2.43 3.01 4.78
N SER A 279 -3.45 3.09 3.92
CA SER A 279 -3.52 2.39 2.63
C SER A 279 -3.86 3.37 1.51
N HIS A 280 -2.91 3.62 0.62
CA HIS A 280 -3.00 4.58 -0.47
C HIS A 280 -2.57 3.91 -1.78
N PRO A 281 -3.49 3.21 -2.48
CA PRO A 281 -3.24 2.54 -3.76
C PRO A 281 -3.16 3.53 -4.93
N PHE A 282 -2.40 4.61 -4.74
CA PHE A 282 -2.06 5.62 -5.74
C PHE A 282 -0.56 5.62 -5.97
N TYR A 283 -0.14 5.72 -7.23
CA TYR A 283 1.25 5.94 -7.59
C TYR A 283 1.39 6.98 -8.70
N LEU A 284 2.53 7.67 -8.67
CA LEU A 284 2.96 8.64 -9.66
C LEU A 284 4.24 8.13 -10.33
N VAL A 285 4.32 8.22 -11.65
CA VAL A 285 5.49 7.86 -12.44
C VAL A 285 6.03 9.09 -13.16
N LEU A 286 7.31 9.39 -12.96
CA LEU A 286 8.02 10.46 -13.68
C LEU A 286 8.47 9.93 -15.04
N GLU A 287 8.09 10.61 -16.12
CA GLU A 287 8.53 10.28 -17.48
C GLU A 287 9.95 10.81 -17.74
N PRO A 288 10.74 10.18 -18.64
CA PRO A 288 12.11 10.60 -18.91
C PRO A 288 12.27 12.07 -19.34
N ASN A 289 11.22 12.69 -19.87
CA ASN A 289 11.22 14.09 -20.31
C ASN A 289 10.74 15.09 -19.25
N GLY A 290 10.46 14.65 -18.02
CA GLY A 290 9.98 15.50 -16.93
C GLY A 290 8.46 15.63 -16.81
N ASN A 291 7.70 15.13 -17.79
CA ASN A 291 6.25 14.93 -17.61
C ASN A 291 6.00 13.89 -16.51
N ALA A 292 4.77 13.79 -16.04
CA ALA A 292 4.39 12.75 -15.09
C ALA A 292 3.00 12.18 -15.39
N ASN A 293 2.74 11.00 -14.87
CA ASN A 293 1.42 10.41 -14.84
C ASN A 293 1.14 9.80 -13.47
N GLY A 294 -0.13 9.57 -13.18
CA GLY A 294 -0.57 8.92 -11.95
C GLY A 294 -1.63 7.88 -12.22
N VAL A 295 -1.66 6.86 -11.37
CA VAL A 295 -2.71 5.84 -11.39
C VAL A 295 -3.19 5.63 -9.95
N PHE A 296 -4.51 5.66 -9.78
CA PHE A 296 -5.17 5.40 -8.50
C PHE A 296 -6.14 4.23 -8.68
N LEU A 297 -5.98 3.18 -7.88
CA LEU A 297 -6.91 2.06 -7.82
C LEU A 297 -7.91 2.27 -6.68
N VAL A 298 -9.18 2.47 -7.01
CA VAL A 298 -10.29 2.54 -6.04
C VAL A 298 -10.63 1.13 -5.58
N ASN A 299 -9.90 0.65 -4.58
CA ASN A 299 -10.12 -0.63 -3.92
C ASN A 299 -9.56 -0.55 -2.49
N SER A 300 -10.30 -1.04 -1.50
CA SER A 300 -9.92 -0.99 -0.08
C SER A 300 -9.67 -2.38 0.53
N ASN A 301 -9.74 -3.44 -0.27
CA ASN A 301 -9.34 -4.77 0.18
C ASN A 301 -7.82 -4.83 0.33
N ALA A 302 -7.32 -5.75 1.17
CA ALA A 302 -5.89 -5.97 1.29
C ALA A 302 -5.29 -6.29 -0.08
N MET A 303 -4.18 -5.64 -0.40
CA MET A 303 -3.55 -5.82 -1.70
C MET A 303 -2.03 -5.75 -1.65
N ASP A 304 -1.41 -6.36 -2.64
CA ASP A 304 0.00 -6.23 -2.94
C ASP A 304 0.20 -5.46 -4.26
N ALA A 305 1.12 -4.51 -4.25
CA ALA A 305 1.71 -3.92 -5.44
C ALA A 305 3.11 -4.49 -5.65
N VAL A 306 3.33 -5.23 -6.73
CA VAL A 306 4.62 -5.85 -7.07
C VAL A 306 5.29 -5.10 -8.21
N LEU A 307 6.49 -4.57 -7.99
CA LEU A 307 7.28 -3.85 -8.99
C LEU A 307 8.41 -4.73 -9.53
N GLN A 308 8.57 -4.76 -10.86
CA GLN A 308 9.58 -5.59 -11.56
C GLN A 308 10.38 -4.81 -12.61
N PRO A 309 11.59 -5.24 -13.01
CA PRO A 309 12.54 -4.36 -13.71
C PRO A 309 12.18 -3.87 -15.13
N THR A 310 11.17 -4.44 -15.79
CA THR A 310 10.89 -4.16 -17.22
C THR A 310 10.65 -2.70 -17.64
N PRO A 311 10.25 -1.70 -16.82
CA PRO A 311 9.61 -1.64 -15.50
C PRO A 311 8.08 -1.83 -15.54
N ALA A 312 7.52 -2.58 -14.59
CA ALA A 312 6.08 -2.82 -14.51
C ALA A 312 5.58 -2.99 -13.07
N ILE A 313 4.27 -2.81 -12.89
CA ILE A 313 3.55 -3.01 -11.62
C ILE A 313 2.48 -4.09 -11.80
N SER A 314 2.40 -5.03 -10.85
CA SER A 314 1.29 -5.97 -10.72
C SER A 314 0.49 -5.63 -9.46
N LEU A 315 -0.80 -5.35 -9.60
CA LEU A 315 -1.70 -5.12 -8.48
C LEU A 315 -2.50 -6.40 -8.22
N ARG A 316 -2.42 -6.90 -6.99
CA ARG A 316 -3.03 -8.15 -6.54
C ARG A 316 -3.89 -7.86 -5.33
N THR A 317 -5.21 -7.85 -5.46
CA THR A 317 -6.14 -7.56 -4.35
C THR A 317 -7.04 -8.74 -4.05
N ILE A 318 -7.45 -8.90 -2.79
CA ILE A 318 -8.24 -10.05 -2.32
C ILE A 318 -9.76 -9.86 -2.42
N GLY A 319 -10.23 -8.84 -3.13
CA GLY A 319 -11.66 -8.59 -3.26
C GLY A 319 -12.02 -7.35 -4.06
N GLY A 320 -13.32 -7.05 -4.07
CA GLY A 320 -13.88 -5.87 -4.71
C GLY A 320 -13.86 -5.94 -6.23
N VAL A 321 -13.59 -4.80 -6.86
CA VAL A 321 -13.46 -4.62 -8.31
C VAL A 321 -12.11 -3.97 -8.65
N LEU A 322 -11.76 -3.92 -9.93
CA LEU A 322 -10.60 -3.16 -10.40
C LEU A 322 -11.08 -1.85 -11.03
N ASP A 323 -10.91 -0.74 -10.33
CA ASP A 323 -11.39 0.57 -10.75
C ASP A 323 -10.27 1.61 -10.71
N PHE A 324 -9.71 1.92 -11.88
CA PHE A 324 -8.54 2.77 -12.01
C PHE A 324 -8.92 4.16 -12.48
N PHE A 325 -8.36 5.19 -11.85
CA PHE A 325 -8.19 6.51 -12.44
C PHE A 325 -6.77 6.61 -12.98
N VAL A 326 -6.63 7.07 -14.23
CA VAL A 326 -5.35 7.33 -14.89
C VAL A 326 -5.27 8.82 -15.22
N MET A 327 -4.20 9.46 -14.78
CA MET A 327 -4.01 10.90 -14.72
C MET A 327 -2.74 11.28 -15.48
N LEU A 328 -2.83 12.23 -16.43
CA LEU A 328 -1.70 12.69 -17.23
C LEU A 328 -1.36 14.15 -16.91
N GLY A 329 -0.27 14.36 -16.17
CA GLY A 329 0.29 15.69 -15.91
C GLY A 329 1.36 16.08 -16.92
N LEU A 330 1.63 17.38 -17.05
CA LEU A 330 2.86 17.89 -17.66
C LEU A 330 3.96 18.09 -16.59
N SER A 331 3.58 18.02 -15.31
CA SER A 331 4.47 17.99 -14.16
C SER A 331 3.98 17.01 -13.09
N PRO A 332 4.83 16.57 -12.14
CA PRO A 332 4.38 15.82 -10.97
C PRO A 332 3.32 16.55 -10.14
N SER A 333 3.40 17.88 -10.06
CA SER A 333 2.44 18.70 -9.33
C SER A 333 1.05 18.62 -9.96
N ASP A 334 0.96 18.62 -11.29
CA ASP A 334 -0.32 18.50 -12.01
C ASP A 334 -0.99 17.18 -11.67
N VAL A 335 -0.22 16.09 -11.57
CA VAL A 335 -0.76 14.76 -11.23
C VAL A 335 -1.30 14.73 -9.80
N VAL A 336 -0.58 15.32 -8.84
CA VAL A 336 -1.06 15.43 -7.44
C VAL A 336 -2.30 16.32 -7.37
N GLU A 337 -2.35 17.39 -8.17
CA GLU A 337 -3.53 18.24 -8.29
C GLU A 337 -4.73 17.47 -8.87
N GLN A 338 -4.52 16.68 -9.93
CA GLN A 338 -5.56 15.84 -10.54
C GLN A 338 -6.06 14.79 -9.52
N TYR A 339 -5.15 14.08 -8.85
CA TYR A 339 -5.49 13.08 -7.84
C TYR A 339 -6.32 13.67 -6.70
N THR A 340 -5.86 14.75 -6.09
CA THR A 340 -6.60 15.42 -4.99
C THR A 340 -7.88 16.11 -5.48
N SER A 341 -8.02 16.41 -6.77
CA SER A 341 -9.30 16.85 -7.31
C SER A 341 -10.33 15.72 -7.32
N ILE A 342 -9.88 14.47 -7.51
CA ILE A 342 -10.72 13.25 -7.56
C ILE A 342 -11.06 12.76 -6.15
N VAL A 343 -10.07 12.61 -5.26
CA VAL A 343 -10.28 12.03 -3.92
C VAL A 343 -10.72 13.04 -2.86
N GLY A 344 -10.74 14.33 -3.20
CA GLY A 344 -11.01 15.42 -2.27
C GLY A 344 -9.75 16.23 -1.97
N ARG A 345 -9.90 17.55 -1.96
CA ARG A 345 -8.80 18.47 -1.64
C ARG A 345 -8.45 18.35 -0.16
N PRO A 346 -7.16 18.50 0.21
CA PRO A 346 -6.78 18.64 1.62
C PRO A 346 -7.61 19.74 2.29
N PHE A 347 -8.11 19.48 3.49
CA PHE A 347 -8.84 20.48 4.26
C PHE A 347 -7.89 21.61 4.67
N MET A 348 -8.42 22.84 4.78
CA MET A 348 -7.65 23.95 5.31
C MET A 348 -7.51 23.78 6.82
N VAL A 349 -6.27 23.65 7.27
CA VAL A 349 -5.96 23.51 8.70
C VAL A 349 -6.04 24.88 9.40
N PRO A 350 -6.42 24.94 10.68
CA PRO A 350 -6.36 26.18 11.44
C PRO A 350 -4.90 26.62 11.63
N TYR A 351 -4.68 27.94 11.70
CA TYR A 351 -3.31 28.49 11.70
C TYR A 351 -2.44 27.98 12.87
N TRP A 352 -3.04 27.83 14.05
CA TRP A 352 -2.36 27.34 15.26
C TRP A 352 -1.80 25.91 15.11
N SER A 353 -2.39 25.07 14.25
CA SER A 353 -1.93 23.69 14.06
C SER A 353 -0.63 23.58 13.26
N LEU A 354 -0.13 24.71 12.74
CA LEU A 354 1.19 24.83 12.13
C LEU A 354 2.27 25.20 13.16
N GLY A 355 1.85 25.53 14.39
CA GLY A 355 2.71 25.82 15.52
C GLY A 355 3.40 24.56 16.07
N PHE A 356 4.15 24.71 17.14
CA PHE A 356 4.82 23.57 17.78
C PHE A 356 3.89 22.87 18.79
N HIS A 357 3.81 21.55 18.69
CA HIS A 357 2.99 20.70 19.53
C HIS A 357 3.88 19.90 20.49
N LEU A 358 3.57 19.94 21.79
CA LEU A 358 4.30 19.17 22.81
C LEU A 358 3.42 18.02 23.32
N CYS A 359 3.90 16.78 23.15
CA CYS A 359 3.20 15.57 23.55
C CYS A 359 4.17 14.53 24.11
N LYS A 360 3.66 13.65 24.97
CA LYS A 360 4.34 12.46 25.47
C LYS A 360 3.30 11.49 26.06
N TYR A 361 3.44 10.20 25.77
CA TYR A 361 2.86 9.16 26.62
C TYR A 361 3.62 9.04 27.94
N GLY A 362 2.91 9.23 29.06
CA GLY A 362 3.45 9.11 30.41
C GLY A 362 3.88 10.43 31.01
N TYR A 363 3.04 11.46 30.89
CA TYR A 363 3.08 12.55 31.86
C TYR A 363 2.57 12.06 33.23
N ASP A 364 1.59 11.14 33.22
CA ASP A 364 1.02 10.42 34.38
C ASP A 364 0.26 11.31 35.39
N SER A 365 0.44 12.63 35.33
CA SER A 365 -0.31 13.63 36.10
C SER A 365 -0.32 15.00 35.41
N LEU A 366 -1.27 15.83 35.84
CA LEU A 366 -1.37 17.21 35.38
C LEU A 366 -0.19 18.07 35.87
N ASP A 367 0.32 17.80 37.07
CA ASP A 367 1.50 18.51 37.60
C ASP A 367 2.72 18.28 36.71
N ASN A 368 2.98 17.04 36.29
CA ASN A 368 4.08 16.70 35.38
C ASN A 368 3.88 17.31 33.98
N THR A 369 2.63 17.35 33.50
CA THR A 369 2.26 18.02 32.25
C THR A 369 2.62 19.50 32.32
N ASN A 370 2.17 20.19 33.37
CA ASN A 370 2.41 21.61 33.58
C ASN A 370 3.90 21.92 33.82
N GLU A 371 4.60 21.14 34.66
CA GLU A 371 6.05 21.32 34.88
C GLU A 371 6.83 21.19 33.57
N THR A 372 6.49 20.20 32.75
CA THR A 372 7.16 20.00 31.46
C THR A 372 6.87 21.14 30.49
N LEU A 373 5.63 21.61 30.42
CA LEU A 373 5.25 22.77 29.63
C LEU A 373 6.01 24.03 30.07
N GLN A 374 5.94 24.38 31.36
CA GLN A 374 6.55 25.60 31.89
C GLN A 374 8.06 25.61 31.72
N ARG A 375 8.74 24.47 31.95
CA ARG A 375 10.18 24.38 31.72
C ARG A 375 10.57 24.70 30.27
N ASN A 376 9.74 24.35 29.29
CA ASN A 376 9.99 24.70 27.89
C ASN A 376 9.71 26.19 27.61
N LEU A 377 8.59 26.71 28.13
CA LEU A 377 8.23 28.13 28.02
C LEU A 377 9.30 29.04 28.66
N ASP A 378 9.80 28.69 29.85
CA ASP A 378 10.89 29.39 30.55
C ASP A 378 12.20 29.42 29.75
N LYS A 379 12.38 28.48 28.81
CA LYS A 379 13.52 28.43 27.88
C LYS A 379 13.24 29.14 26.56
N GLY A 380 12.07 29.75 26.39
CA GLY A 380 11.68 30.47 25.19
C GLY A 380 11.35 29.55 24.00
N VAL A 381 11.02 28.28 24.25
CA VAL A 381 10.51 27.39 23.20
C VAL A 381 9.10 27.87 22.83
N PRO A 382 8.81 28.23 21.56
CA PRO A 382 7.46 28.53 21.13
C PRO A 382 6.66 27.23 21.15
N ILE A 383 5.54 27.22 21.89
CA ILE A 383 4.61 26.10 21.96
C ILE A 383 3.22 26.67 21.75
N ASP A 384 2.52 26.19 20.73
CA ASP A 384 1.14 26.58 20.45
C ASP A 384 0.17 25.56 21.06
N VAL A 385 0.57 24.29 21.18
CA VAL A 385 -0.35 23.20 21.55
C VAL A 385 0.26 22.26 22.58
N GLN A 386 -0.40 22.07 23.71
CA GLN A 386 -0.11 21.00 24.67
C GLN A 386 -1.01 19.81 24.42
N TRP A 387 -0.44 18.61 24.46
CA TRP A 387 -1.18 17.35 24.32
C TRP A 387 -1.10 16.53 25.60
N ASN A 388 -2.12 15.71 25.84
CA ASN A 388 -1.97 14.53 26.70
C ASN A 388 -2.35 13.27 25.93
N ASP A 389 -1.53 12.23 26.09
CA ASP A 389 -1.82 10.87 25.65
C ASP A 389 -2.82 10.21 26.61
N ILE A 390 -3.08 8.91 26.49
CA ILE A 390 -4.10 8.18 27.26
C ILE A 390 -3.99 8.31 28.79
N ASP A 391 -2.86 8.75 29.34
CA ASP A 391 -2.65 8.90 30.78
C ASP A 391 -3.56 9.93 31.45
N PHE A 392 -4.17 10.86 30.72
CA PHE A 392 -5.15 11.78 31.30
C PHE A 392 -6.48 11.09 31.65
N MET A 393 -6.81 9.96 30.99
CA MET A 393 -8.13 9.32 31.09
C MET A 393 -8.29 8.49 32.36
N LYS A 394 -9.51 8.44 32.91
CA LYS A 394 -9.84 7.52 34.01
C LYS A 394 -9.77 6.09 33.50
N ARG A 395 -8.76 5.32 33.91
CA ARG A 395 -8.55 3.91 33.50
C ARG A 395 -8.50 3.72 31.97
N TYR A 396 -8.00 4.72 31.25
CA TYR A 396 -7.92 4.70 29.77
C TYR A 396 -9.29 4.56 29.08
N LEU A 397 -10.33 5.15 29.67
CA LEU A 397 -11.67 5.23 29.10
C LEU A 397 -11.84 6.56 28.35
N ASP A 398 -12.15 6.51 27.06
CA ASP A 398 -12.42 7.71 26.26
C ASP A 398 -13.52 8.57 26.88
N PHE A 399 -13.47 9.87 26.63
CA PHE A 399 -14.42 10.87 27.18
C PHE A 399 -14.46 10.90 28.72
N THR A 400 -13.34 10.59 29.36
CA THR A 400 -13.15 10.75 30.81
C THR A 400 -11.82 11.40 31.10
N TYR A 401 -11.63 11.98 32.28
CA TYR A 401 -10.30 12.30 32.82
C TYR A 401 -10.15 11.75 34.24
N ASP A 402 -8.93 11.47 34.66
CA ASP A 402 -8.64 10.91 35.96
C ASP A 402 -8.93 11.95 37.07
N PRO A 403 -9.87 11.67 38.00
CA PRO A 403 -10.31 12.64 39.00
C PRO A 403 -9.29 12.87 40.13
N VAL A 404 -8.16 12.15 40.12
CA VAL A 404 -7.08 12.26 41.11
C VAL A 404 -5.88 12.96 40.48
N ASN A 405 -5.30 12.37 39.43
CA ASN A 405 -4.06 12.86 38.82
C ASN A 405 -4.30 14.03 37.85
N PHE A 406 -5.52 14.18 37.35
CA PHE A 406 -5.93 15.21 36.40
C PHE A 406 -7.15 16.00 36.89
N ALA A 407 -7.36 16.06 38.21
CA ALA A 407 -8.52 16.70 38.83
C ALA A 407 -8.77 18.16 38.37
N LYS A 408 -7.68 18.90 38.07
CA LYS A 408 -7.71 20.31 37.65
C LYS A 408 -7.50 20.51 36.15
N LEU A 409 -7.77 19.46 35.34
CA LEU A 409 -7.60 19.54 33.90
C LEU A 409 -8.45 20.66 33.26
N PRO A 410 -9.74 20.88 33.65
CA PRO A 410 -10.51 22.00 33.10
C PRO A 410 -9.82 23.36 33.28
N GLU A 411 -9.32 23.65 34.50
CA GLU A 411 -8.67 24.92 34.81
C GLU A 411 -7.33 25.08 34.08
N PHE A 412 -6.60 23.97 33.86
CA PHE A 412 -5.38 23.98 33.07
C PHE A 412 -5.65 24.29 31.60
N VAL A 413 -6.71 23.73 31.02
CA VAL A 413 -7.13 24.02 29.64
C VAL A 413 -7.55 25.49 29.50
N ASP A 414 -8.30 26.03 30.46
CA ASP A 414 -8.67 27.45 30.46
C ASP A 414 -7.45 28.38 30.55
N ASP A 415 -6.43 28.02 31.35
CA ASP A 415 -5.17 28.76 31.43
C ASP A 415 -4.34 28.70 30.14
N LEU A 416 -4.39 27.59 29.39
CA LEU A 416 -3.79 27.51 28.05
C LEU A 416 -4.51 28.48 27.09
N HIS A 417 -5.83 28.44 27.04
CA HIS A 417 -6.62 29.33 26.18
C HIS A 417 -6.41 30.80 26.53
N ALA A 418 -6.31 31.15 27.82
CA ALA A 418 -6.04 32.51 28.26
C ALA A 418 -4.67 33.04 27.78
N ARG A 419 -3.72 32.15 27.51
CA ARG A 419 -2.39 32.46 26.95
C ARG A 419 -2.35 32.42 25.41
N GLY A 420 -3.47 32.12 24.75
CA GLY A 420 -3.54 31.93 23.30
C GLY A 420 -2.95 30.61 22.82
N MET A 421 -2.81 29.63 23.72
CA MET A 421 -2.41 28.26 23.41
C MET A 421 -3.64 27.36 23.26
N HIS A 422 -3.45 26.17 22.69
CA HIS A 422 -4.47 25.16 22.47
C HIS A 422 -4.16 23.87 23.22
N TYR A 423 -5.19 23.06 23.46
CA TYR A 423 -5.06 21.77 24.12
C TYR A 423 -5.65 20.67 23.25
N VAL A 424 -4.89 19.60 23.01
CA VAL A 424 -5.36 18.45 22.24
C VAL A 424 -5.32 17.18 23.09
N ALA A 425 -6.47 16.54 23.25
CA ALA A 425 -6.59 15.22 23.85
C ALA A 425 -6.56 14.12 22.78
N MET A 426 -5.87 13.02 23.08
CA MET A 426 -5.96 11.77 22.31
C MET A 426 -7.29 11.06 22.58
N PHE A 427 -7.85 10.40 21.57
CA PHE A 427 -9.01 9.51 21.70
C PHE A 427 -8.74 8.17 21.01
N SER A 428 -9.23 7.08 21.58
CA SER A 428 -9.26 5.78 20.92
C SER A 428 -10.58 5.58 20.14
N PRO A 429 -10.60 4.71 19.11
CA PRO A 429 -11.83 4.41 18.39
C PRO A 429 -12.70 3.37 19.11
N GLY A 430 -12.21 2.74 20.18
CA GLY A 430 -12.90 1.64 20.86
C GLY A 430 -13.32 2.01 22.27
N VAL A 431 -14.51 1.59 22.67
CA VAL A 431 -15.09 1.89 23.99
C VAL A 431 -15.14 0.63 24.86
N SER A 432 -14.95 0.77 26.18
CA SER A 432 -15.09 -0.38 27.07
C SER A 432 -16.54 -0.84 27.22
N ASN A 433 -16.79 -2.15 27.13
CA ASN A 433 -18.12 -2.73 27.31
C ASN A 433 -18.35 -3.40 28.67
N SER A 434 -17.39 -3.30 29.60
CA SER A 434 -17.45 -4.01 30.88
C SER A 434 -17.49 -3.06 32.08
N GLU A 435 -17.94 -1.84 31.87
CA GLU A 435 -18.20 -0.88 32.94
C GLU A 435 -19.57 -1.12 33.56
N GLU A 436 -19.75 -0.65 34.81
CA GLU A 436 -21.04 -0.78 35.49
C GLU A 436 -22.14 -0.10 34.68
N PRO A 437 -23.35 -0.69 34.57
CA PRO A 437 -24.44 -0.12 33.79
C PRO A 437 -24.75 1.33 34.19
N ASP A 438 -24.98 2.17 33.17
CA ASP A 438 -25.29 3.60 33.31
C ASP A 438 -24.16 4.43 33.97
N THR A 439 -22.93 3.92 33.98
CA THR A 439 -21.74 4.66 34.47
C THR A 439 -20.77 5.09 33.38
N TYR A 440 -20.94 4.60 32.14
CA TYR A 440 -20.06 4.91 31.02
C TYR A 440 -20.88 5.21 29.75
N PRO A 441 -21.41 6.45 29.62
CA PRO A 441 -22.28 6.85 28.51
C PRO A 441 -21.75 6.53 27.11
N PRO A 442 -20.44 6.60 26.82
CA PRO A 442 -19.90 6.19 25.51
C PRO A 442 -20.13 4.71 25.15
N TYR A 443 -20.36 3.84 26.12
CA TYR A 443 -20.81 2.48 25.85
C TYR A 443 -22.34 2.39 25.90
N ASP A 444 -22.94 2.87 26.99
CA ASP A 444 -24.37 2.69 27.27
C ASP A 444 -25.26 3.26 26.15
N GLU A 445 -24.90 4.42 25.59
CA GLU A 445 -25.68 5.06 24.53
C GLU A 445 -25.50 4.37 23.17
N ALA A 446 -24.28 3.94 22.83
CA ALA A 446 -24.02 3.21 21.60
C ALA A 446 -24.66 1.81 21.61
N ALA A 447 -24.64 1.13 22.75
CA ALA A 447 -25.30 -0.15 22.95
C ALA A 447 -26.82 -0.04 22.75
N LYS A 448 -27.46 1.01 23.32
CA LYS A 448 -28.90 1.28 23.15
C LYS A 448 -29.31 1.52 21.69
N LEU A 449 -28.38 1.98 20.85
CA LEU A 449 -28.59 2.29 19.44
C LEU A 449 -28.06 1.22 18.48
N ASP A 450 -27.52 0.11 19.00
CA ASP A 450 -26.95 -1.00 18.23
C ASP A 450 -25.82 -0.57 17.25
N LEU A 451 -24.90 0.28 17.71
CA LEU A 451 -23.91 0.95 16.85
C LEU A 451 -22.55 0.24 16.75
N PHE A 452 -22.35 -0.92 17.36
CA PHE A 452 -21.05 -1.60 17.36
C PHE A 452 -20.88 -2.53 16.16
N VAL A 453 -19.63 -2.66 15.71
CA VAL A 453 -19.22 -3.69 14.75
C VAL A 453 -19.61 -5.06 15.28
N LYS A 454 -20.27 -5.86 14.45
CA LYS A 454 -20.69 -7.22 14.81
C LYS A 454 -19.70 -8.26 14.33
N ASN A 455 -19.55 -9.33 15.10
CA ASN A 455 -18.85 -10.54 14.68
C ASN A 455 -19.74 -11.43 13.77
N ALA A 456 -19.20 -12.56 13.30
CA ALA A 456 -19.93 -13.47 12.41
C ALA A 456 -21.17 -14.13 13.02
N THR A 457 -21.32 -14.14 14.36
CA THR A 457 -22.53 -14.63 15.04
C THR A 457 -23.57 -13.55 15.27
N GLY A 458 -23.30 -12.30 14.89
CA GLY A 458 -24.17 -11.14 15.08
C GLY A 458 -24.06 -10.48 16.46
N SER A 459 -23.11 -10.92 17.30
CA SER A 459 -22.81 -10.27 18.60
C SER A 459 -21.77 -9.16 18.41
N ASP A 460 -21.65 -8.25 19.38
CA ASP A 460 -20.61 -7.21 19.34
C ASP A 460 -19.21 -7.84 19.20
N PHE A 461 -18.39 -7.25 18.34
CA PHE A 461 -17.00 -7.65 18.19
C PHE A 461 -16.19 -7.10 19.36
N GLU A 462 -15.65 -8.01 20.17
CA GLU A 462 -14.84 -7.69 21.33
C GLU A 462 -13.35 -7.91 21.04
N ALA A 463 -12.51 -6.96 21.45
CA ALA A 463 -11.06 -7.10 21.45
C ALA A 463 -10.45 -6.49 22.72
N LYS A 464 -9.12 -6.46 22.78
CA LYS A 464 -8.36 -5.86 23.87
C LYS A 464 -7.53 -4.68 23.37
N VAL A 465 -7.74 -3.51 23.97
CA VAL A 465 -6.94 -2.29 23.76
C VAL A 465 -6.49 -1.75 25.13
N TRP A 466 -6.36 -0.42 25.30
CA TRP A 466 -5.73 0.23 26.45
C TRP A 466 -6.53 0.14 27.75
N ASN A 467 -7.86 0.24 27.66
CA ASN A 467 -8.74 0.14 28.83
C ASN A 467 -8.53 -1.20 29.55
N TRP A 468 -8.84 -1.25 30.84
CA TRP A 468 -8.58 -2.45 31.66
C TRP A 468 -9.44 -3.66 31.30
N ASN A 469 -10.55 -3.43 30.60
CA ASN A 469 -11.59 -4.40 30.27
C ASN A 469 -11.59 -4.76 28.77
N LEU A 470 -12.64 -5.44 28.30
CA LEU A 470 -12.85 -5.65 26.86
C LEU A 470 -13.32 -4.37 26.18
N THR A 471 -13.04 -4.29 24.88
CA THR A 471 -13.31 -3.12 24.03
C THR A 471 -14.21 -3.54 22.88
N VAL A 472 -15.24 -2.74 22.61
CA VAL A 472 -16.09 -2.83 21.40
C VAL A 472 -15.87 -1.59 20.53
N PHE A 473 -16.16 -1.72 19.24
CA PHE A 473 -15.81 -0.70 18.24
C PHE A 473 -17.08 -0.15 17.61
N PRO A 474 -17.39 1.15 17.76
CA PRO A 474 -18.43 1.80 16.98
C PRO A 474 -18.20 1.60 15.48
N ASP A 475 -19.25 1.21 14.76
CA ASP A 475 -19.22 1.01 13.31
C ASP A 475 -19.42 2.36 12.61
N PHE A 476 -18.34 2.98 12.15
CA PHE A 476 -18.38 4.25 11.43
C PHE A 476 -18.97 4.16 10.01
N SER A 477 -19.27 2.95 9.51
CA SER A 477 -20.05 2.77 8.27
C SER A 477 -21.56 2.87 8.51
N ASN A 478 -22.02 2.72 9.76
CA ASN A 478 -23.41 2.97 10.12
C ASN A 478 -23.67 4.49 10.13
N PRO A 479 -24.67 5.00 9.38
CA PRO A 479 -24.93 6.43 9.25
C PRO A 479 -25.31 7.13 10.57
N ALA A 480 -25.72 6.39 11.60
CA ALA A 480 -26.02 6.95 12.92
C ALA A 480 -24.76 7.16 13.79
N THR A 481 -23.69 6.40 13.56
CA THR A 481 -22.48 6.42 14.39
C THR A 481 -21.78 7.77 14.41
N PRO A 482 -21.56 8.49 13.28
CA PRO A 482 -20.94 9.81 13.30
C PRO A 482 -21.70 10.82 14.17
N SER A 483 -23.04 10.79 14.14
CA SER A 483 -23.88 11.69 14.95
C SER A 483 -23.79 11.36 16.45
N TYR A 484 -23.78 10.06 16.78
CA TYR A 484 -23.56 9.58 18.13
C TYR A 484 -22.18 9.98 18.68
N TRP A 485 -21.13 9.79 17.87
CA TRP A 485 -19.74 10.10 18.25
C TRP A 485 -19.55 11.61 18.44
N ALA A 486 -20.10 12.42 17.53
CA ALA A 486 -20.12 13.88 17.67
C ALA A 486 -20.81 14.33 18.96
N LYS A 487 -21.89 13.66 19.39
CA LYS A 487 -22.57 13.96 20.66
C LYS A 487 -21.69 13.64 21.87
N GLN A 488 -20.88 12.57 21.84
CA GLN A 488 -19.93 12.30 22.93
C GLN A 488 -18.86 13.39 23.01
N PHE A 489 -18.31 13.82 21.87
CA PHE A 489 -17.40 14.95 21.82
C PHE A 489 -18.03 16.25 22.33
N GLN A 490 -19.29 16.54 21.97
CA GLN A 490 -20.00 17.74 22.44
C GLN A 490 -20.16 17.75 23.97
N LYS A 491 -20.49 16.60 24.57
CA LYS A 491 -20.59 16.47 26.03
C LYS A 491 -19.23 16.68 26.68
N TYR A 492 -18.20 16.01 26.18
CA TYR A 492 -16.86 16.10 26.74
C TYR A 492 -16.27 17.50 26.59
N HIS A 493 -16.51 18.16 25.45
CA HIS A 493 -16.21 19.58 25.24
C HIS A 493 -16.88 20.48 26.30
N SER A 494 -18.13 20.20 26.69
CA SER A 494 -18.81 21.00 27.71
C SER A 494 -18.22 20.85 29.11
N GLU A 495 -17.48 19.76 29.37
CA GLU A 495 -16.80 19.52 30.66
C GLU A 495 -15.40 20.15 30.71
N LEU A 496 -14.68 20.17 29.60
CA LEU A 496 -13.26 20.55 29.55
C LEU A 496 -12.94 21.75 28.65
N ASN A 497 -13.94 22.36 28.02
CA ASN A 497 -13.77 23.46 27.06
C ASN A 497 -12.80 23.10 25.90
N LEU A 498 -12.72 21.82 25.52
CA LEU A 498 -11.90 21.29 24.42
C LEU A 498 -12.35 21.77 23.03
N MET A 499 -11.65 22.75 22.46
CA MET A 499 -11.94 23.21 21.11
C MET A 499 -11.35 22.28 20.03
N GLU A 500 -10.53 21.30 20.42
CA GLU A 500 -9.73 20.47 19.52
C GLU A 500 -9.66 18.98 19.94
N PHE A 501 -9.57 18.08 18.95
CA PHE A 501 -9.47 16.64 19.16
C PHE A 501 -8.37 16.04 18.29
N GLY A 502 -7.56 15.14 18.87
CA GLY A 502 -6.56 14.35 18.17
C GLY A 502 -6.96 12.88 18.18
N LEU A 503 -6.72 12.18 17.06
CA LEU A 503 -6.85 10.72 16.96
C LEU A 503 -5.51 10.05 17.27
#